data_AF-A0A7Y2VMX2-F1
#
_entry.id   AF-A0A7Y2VMX2-F1
#
_cell.length_a   1.000
_cell.length_b   1.000
_cell.length_c   1.000
_cell.angle_alpha   90.00
_cell.angle_beta   90.00
_cell.angle_gamma   90.00
#
_symmetry.space_group_name_H-M   'P 1'
#
loop_
_entity.id
_entity.type
_entity.pdbx_description
1 polymer ?
#
loop_
_entity_poly.entity_id
_entity_poly.type
_entity_poly.pdbx_seq_one_letter_code
_entity_poly.pdbx_strand_id
1 'polypeptide(L)'
;MDWQPPAWELTDANGEAFHYPGDLDGPAVVLFWASWCPYCKALMPHLQTIVEERGGDIPVLALNIRDDEDPRTFMAEKGFEFRLFPGADPVAEAWGVKSTPGLFLVDAEGRAVFSNYAIPAEDYPEDVQGLVEELKHWEEAAIKAPFWAEYLRHAIDRTLL
;
A
#
# COMPACT_ATOMS: atom_id res chain seq x y z
N MET A 1 -3.65 15.87 1.76
CA MET A 1 -2.92 15.49 2.98
C MET A 1 -1.47 15.85 2.75
N ASP A 2 -0.81 16.46 3.73
CA ASP A 2 0.59 16.86 3.61
C ASP A 2 1.26 16.57 4.96
N TRP A 3 1.58 15.30 5.17
CA TRP A 3 2.13 14.77 6.41
C TRP A 3 3.48 14.12 6.13
N GLN A 4 4.52 14.49 6.88
CA GLN A 4 5.82 13.83 6.81
C GLN A 4 5.83 12.61 7.74
N PRO A 5 5.85 11.37 7.20
CA PRO A 5 5.99 10.18 8.02
C PRO A 5 7.39 10.10 8.64
N PRO A 6 7.55 9.47 9.81
CA PRO A 6 8.86 9.24 10.40
C PRO A 6 9.78 8.45 9.46
N ALA A 7 11.06 8.83 9.43
CA ALA A 7 12.11 8.10 8.73
C ALA A 7 12.29 6.69 9.31
N TRP A 8 12.75 5.75 8.47
CA TRP A 8 13.03 4.38 8.86
C TRP A 8 14.14 3.78 8.01
N GLU A 9 14.74 2.72 8.53
CA GLU A 9 15.75 1.92 7.83
C GLU A 9 15.35 0.45 7.99
N LEU A 10 15.25 -0.26 6.86
CA LEU A 10 14.98 -1.69 6.82
C LEU A 10 15.85 -2.35 5.74
N THR A 11 16.07 -3.64 5.89
CA THR A 11 16.62 -4.49 4.81
C THR A 11 15.47 -5.14 4.05
N ASP A 12 15.51 -5.07 2.73
CA ASP A 12 14.50 -5.74 1.89
C ASP A 12 14.76 -7.24 1.76
N ALA A 13 13.85 -7.94 1.08
CA ALA A 13 13.91 -9.39 0.89
C ALA A 13 15.13 -9.88 0.06
N ASN A 14 15.82 -8.97 -0.65
CA ASN A 14 17.04 -9.28 -1.40
C ASN A 14 18.31 -9.02 -0.57
N GLY A 15 18.18 -8.48 0.64
CA GLY A 15 19.31 -8.16 1.51
C GLY A 15 19.85 -6.74 1.33
N GLU A 16 19.14 -5.88 0.61
CA GLU A 16 19.56 -4.49 0.39
C GLU A 16 18.97 -3.58 1.46
N ALA A 17 19.81 -2.73 2.07
CA ALA A 17 19.35 -1.70 3.00
C ALA A 17 18.61 -0.59 2.24
N PHE A 18 17.60 -0.01 2.88
CA PHE A 18 16.85 1.14 2.38
C PHE A 18 16.55 2.11 3.51
N HIS A 19 16.93 3.37 3.32
CA HIS A 19 16.73 4.48 4.25
C HIS A 19 15.62 5.38 3.72
N TYR A 20 14.43 5.27 4.28
CA TYR A 20 13.33 6.17 3.95
C TYR A 20 13.46 7.49 4.71
N PRO A 21 13.25 8.66 4.07
CA PRO A 21 12.99 8.86 2.63
C PRO A 21 14.26 9.08 1.78
N GLY A 22 15.46 9.03 2.38
CA GLY A 22 16.72 9.41 1.73
C GLY A 22 17.10 8.62 0.48
N ASP A 23 16.63 7.37 0.35
CA ASP A 23 16.89 6.48 -0.78
C ASP A 23 15.75 6.49 -1.82
N LEU A 24 14.78 7.42 -1.73
CA LEU A 24 13.76 7.60 -2.78
C LEU A 24 14.35 8.31 -4.00
N ASP A 25 14.15 7.74 -5.18
CA ASP A 25 14.50 8.35 -6.48
C ASP A 25 13.33 9.16 -7.10
N GLY A 26 12.19 9.19 -6.42
CA GLY A 26 10.95 9.81 -6.87
C GLY A 26 9.77 9.41 -5.99
N PRO A 27 8.53 9.74 -6.40
CA PRO A 27 7.33 9.32 -5.67
C PRO A 27 7.22 7.80 -5.60
N ALA A 28 6.70 7.27 -4.49
CA ALA A 28 6.56 5.84 -4.28
C ALA A 28 5.23 5.50 -3.60
N VAL A 29 4.73 4.29 -3.86
CA VAL A 29 3.61 3.72 -3.12
C VAL A 29 4.17 2.99 -1.90
N VAL A 30 3.67 3.30 -0.71
CA VAL A 30 3.99 2.55 0.51
C VAL A 30 2.76 1.72 0.89
N LEU A 31 2.93 0.40 0.91
CA LEU A 31 1.88 -0.56 1.24
C LEU A 31 2.24 -1.32 2.52
N PHE A 32 1.46 -1.11 3.58
CA PHE A 32 1.46 -1.97 4.76
C PHE A 32 0.46 -3.10 4.57
N TRP A 33 0.94 -4.34 4.59
CA TRP A 33 0.14 -5.52 4.23
C TRP A 33 0.52 -6.76 5.04
N ALA A 34 -0.33 -7.80 4.94
CA ALA A 34 -0.08 -9.13 5.48
C ALA A 34 -0.63 -10.21 4.56
N SER A 35 0.00 -11.38 4.54
CA SER A 35 -0.32 -12.55 3.72
C SER A 35 -1.72 -13.12 4.02
N TRP A 36 -2.25 -12.91 5.22
CA TRP A 36 -3.59 -13.33 5.61
C TRP A 36 -4.67 -12.30 5.27
N CYS A 37 -4.30 -11.04 4.95
CA CYS A 37 -5.27 -9.97 4.79
C CYS A 37 -6.03 -10.04 3.45
N PRO A 38 -7.37 -10.22 3.46
CA PRO A 38 -8.16 -10.34 2.24
C PRO A 38 -8.18 -9.04 1.42
N TYR A 39 -8.17 -7.89 2.09
CA TYR A 39 -8.14 -6.58 1.43
C TYR A 39 -6.80 -6.31 0.72
N CYS A 40 -5.68 -6.73 1.31
CA CYS A 40 -4.39 -6.68 0.64
C CYS A 40 -4.37 -7.57 -0.61
N LYS A 41 -4.87 -8.81 -0.50
CA LYS A 41 -4.98 -9.75 -1.64
C LYS A 41 -5.79 -9.19 -2.79
N ALA A 42 -6.87 -8.45 -2.50
CA ALA A 42 -7.70 -7.81 -3.51
C ALA A 42 -7.01 -6.59 -4.14
N LEU A 43 -6.28 -5.79 -3.36
CA LEU A 43 -5.65 -4.55 -3.81
C LEU A 43 -4.35 -4.78 -4.62
N MET A 44 -3.51 -5.72 -4.20
CA MET A 44 -2.17 -5.90 -4.78
C MET A 44 -2.16 -6.16 -6.31
N PRO A 45 -3.09 -6.94 -6.90
CA PRO A 45 -3.20 -7.06 -8.36
C PRO A 45 -3.37 -5.71 -9.06
N HIS A 46 -4.16 -4.79 -8.48
CA HIS A 46 -4.33 -3.47 -9.05
C HIS A 46 -3.03 -2.67 -8.97
N LEU A 47 -2.30 -2.73 -7.85
CA LEU A 47 -1.01 -2.07 -7.68
C LEU A 47 0.02 -2.55 -8.71
N GLN A 48 0.07 -3.86 -8.98
CA GLN A 48 0.92 -4.43 -10.02
C GLN A 48 0.60 -3.82 -11.39
N THR A 49 -0.69 -3.73 -11.74
CA THR A 49 -1.11 -3.04 -12.97
C THR A 49 -0.71 -1.56 -13.00
N ILE A 50 -0.80 -0.83 -11.87
CA ILE A 50 -0.35 0.58 -11.82
C ILE A 50 1.15 0.68 -12.14
N VAL A 51 1.97 -0.16 -11.51
CA VAL A 51 3.44 -0.17 -11.71
C VAL A 51 3.77 -0.43 -13.18
N GLU A 52 3.12 -1.42 -13.79
CA GLU A 52 3.30 -1.78 -15.21
C GLU A 52 2.91 -0.64 -16.15
N GLU A 53 1.76 0.01 -15.93
CA GLU A 53 1.28 1.12 -16.75
C GLU A 53 2.18 2.37 -16.65
N ARG A 54 2.83 2.56 -15.50
CA ARG A 54 3.74 3.69 -15.24
C ARG A 54 5.20 3.37 -15.58
N GLY A 55 5.48 2.22 -16.20
CA GLY A 55 6.83 1.85 -16.64
C GLY A 55 7.83 1.69 -15.48
N GLY A 56 7.36 1.47 -14.26
CA GLY A 56 8.21 1.37 -13.06
C GLY A 56 8.60 2.71 -12.41
N ASP A 57 8.12 3.85 -12.91
CA ASP A 57 8.44 5.17 -12.35
C ASP A 57 7.90 5.39 -10.92
N ILE A 58 6.95 4.55 -10.50
CA ILE A 58 6.34 4.58 -9.17
C ILE A 58 6.53 3.20 -8.52
N PRO A 59 7.63 2.96 -7.78
CA PRO A 59 7.85 1.69 -7.11
C PRO A 59 6.86 1.50 -5.96
N VAL A 60 6.57 0.23 -5.66
CA VAL A 60 5.80 -0.16 -4.47
C VAL A 60 6.77 -0.67 -3.40
N LEU A 61 6.86 0.04 -2.29
CA LEU A 61 7.51 -0.39 -1.05
C LEU A 61 6.48 -1.21 -0.25
N ALA A 62 6.57 -2.53 -0.31
CA ALA A 62 5.64 -3.45 0.33
C ALA A 62 6.15 -3.87 1.71
N LEU A 63 5.70 -3.17 2.74
CA LEU A 63 6.03 -3.39 4.15
C LEU A 63 5.12 -4.46 4.74
N ASN A 64 5.66 -5.66 4.94
CA ASN A 64 4.92 -6.77 5.53
C ASN A 64 4.90 -6.65 7.05
N ILE A 65 3.71 -6.72 7.64
CA ILE A 65 3.48 -6.49 9.07
C ILE A 65 2.52 -7.53 9.63
N ARG A 66 2.64 -7.82 10.93
CA ARG A 66 1.71 -8.69 11.67
C ARG A 66 1.49 -10.03 10.97
N ASP A 67 2.56 -10.60 10.41
CA ASP A 67 2.51 -11.80 9.58
C ASP A 67 3.42 -12.88 10.16
N ASP A 68 2.88 -14.09 10.28
CA ASP A 68 3.62 -15.25 10.79
C ASP A 68 4.23 -16.08 9.64
N GLU A 69 3.73 -15.88 8.41
CA GLU A 69 4.23 -16.57 7.23
C GLU A 69 5.38 -15.79 6.57
N ASP A 70 6.20 -16.48 5.77
CA ASP A 70 7.23 -15.82 4.98
C ASP A 70 6.58 -15.08 3.80
N PRO A 71 6.60 -13.73 3.78
CA PRO A 71 5.95 -12.95 2.73
C PRO A 71 6.55 -13.18 1.34
N ARG A 72 7.79 -13.70 1.25
CA ARG A 72 8.45 -14.03 -0.03
C ARG A 72 7.69 -15.12 -0.79
N THR A 73 7.16 -16.11 -0.07
CA THR A 73 6.37 -17.19 -0.67
C THR A 73 5.12 -16.62 -1.34
N PHE A 74 4.40 -15.75 -0.64
CA PHE A 74 3.20 -15.11 -1.19
C PHE A 74 3.51 -14.25 -2.42
N MET A 75 4.56 -13.41 -2.37
CA MET A 75 4.97 -12.60 -3.52
C MET A 75 5.31 -13.46 -4.73
N ALA A 76 6.08 -14.55 -4.54
CA ALA A 76 6.48 -15.46 -5.60
C ALA A 76 5.30 -16.22 -6.21
N GLU A 77 4.36 -16.72 -5.38
CA GLU A 77 3.17 -17.43 -5.84
C GLU A 77 2.21 -16.54 -6.64
N LYS A 78 2.16 -15.24 -6.30
CA LYS A 78 1.28 -14.26 -6.96
C LYS A 78 1.95 -13.51 -8.10
N GLY A 79 3.27 -13.58 -8.22
CA GLY A 79 4.04 -12.89 -9.25
C GLY A 79 4.09 -11.38 -9.06
N PHE A 80 4.10 -10.91 -7.80
CA PHE A 80 4.25 -9.48 -7.52
C PHE A 80 5.71 -9.08 -7.50
N GLU A 81 6.03 -7.95 -8.15
CA GLU A 81 7.41 -7.44 -8.30
C GLU A 81 7.72 -6.27 -7.36
N PHE A 82 6.98 -6.16 -6.26
CA PHE A 82 7.16 -5.06 -5.29
C PHE A 82 8.46 -5.22 -4.50
N ARG A 83 9.05 -4.08 -4.09
CA ARG A 83 10.17 -4.11 -3.16
C ARG A 83 9.67 -4.49 -1.78
N LEU A 84 9.95 -5.73 -1.38
CA LEU A 84 9.40 -6.35 -0.17
C LEU A 84 10.29 -6.09 1.05
N PHE A 85 9.68 -5.59 2.12
CA PHE A 85 10.31 -5.43 3.44
C PHE A 85 9.61 -6.31 4.48
N PRO A 86 10.18 -7.49 4.84
CA PRO A 86 9.66 -8.34 5.91
C PRO A 86 9.82 -7.71 7.30
N GLY A 87 8.91 -8.00 8.24
CA GLY A 87 9.05 -7.61 9.65
C GLY A 87 8.98 -6.10 9.91
N ALA A 88 8.16 -5.38 9.14
CA ALA A 88 8.06 -3.92 9.18
C ALA A 88 7.13 -3.39 10.29
N ASP A 89 6.77 -4.21 11.30
CA ASP A 89 5.90 -3.82 12.42
C ASP A 89 6.33 -2.53 13.14
N PRO A 90 7.63 -2.30 13.44
CA PRO A 90 8.07 -1.06 14.07
C PRO A 90 7.79 0.19 13.21
N VAL A 91 7.87 0.05 11.88
CA VAL A 91 7.57 1.14 10.94
C VAL A 91 6.07 1.42 10.93
N ALA A 92 5.24 0.37 10.89
CA ALA A 92 3.79 0.52 10.99
C ALA A 92 3.36 1.19 12.30
N GLU A 93 3.98 0.85 13.42
CA GLU A 93 3.73 1.51 14.71
C GLU A 93 4.12 3.00 14.64
N ALA A 94 5.32 3.32 14.17
CA ALA A 94 5.80 4.69 14.05
C ALA A 94 4.94 5.55 13.10
N TRP A 95 4.44 4.95 12.02
CA TRP A 95 3.56 5.60 11.04
C TRP A 95 2.09 5.66 11.50
N GLY A 96 1.76 5.05 12.64
CA GLY A 96 0.39 5.03 13.16
C GLY A 96 -0.58 4.21 12.32
N VAL A 97 -0.10 3.16 11.65
CA VAL A 97 -0.89 2.26 10.79
C VAL A 97 -1.85 1.42 11.65
N LYS A 98 -3.14 1.67 11.50
CA LYS A 98 -4.18 1.03 12.33
C LYS A 98 -4.72 -0.26 11.73
N SER A 99 -4.85 -0.33 10.40
CA SER A 99 -5.47 -1.46 9.69
C SER A 99 -4.73 -1.80 8.39
N THR A 100 -4.90 -3.02 7.89
CA THR A 100 -4.38 -3.40 6.57
C THR A 100 -5.52 -3.43 5.53
N PRO A 101 -5.26 -2.99 4.28
CA PRO A 101 -4.05 -2.35 3.81
C PRO A 101 -3.92 -0.93 4.36
N GLY A 102 -2.71 -0.56 4.80
CA GLY A 102 -2.32 0.84 4.91
C GLY A 102 -1.70 1.25 3.59
N LEU A 103 -2.42 2.02 2.78
CA LEU A 103 -1.99 2.40 1.44
C LEU A 103 -1.68 3.90 1.42
N PHE A 104 -0.46 4.25 1.04
CA PHE A 104 0.01 5.63 0.95
C PHE A 104 0.69 5.89 -0.39
N LEU A 105 0.56 7.12 -0.88
CA LEU A 105 1.48 7.68 -1.89
C LEU A 105 2.35 8.72 -1.19
N VAL A 106 3.66 8.61 -1.38
CA VAL A 106 4.62 9.59 -0.91
C VAL A 106 5.25 10.29 -2.11
N ASP A 107 5.54 11.59 -1.99
CA ASP A 107 6.29 12.33 -3.00
C ASP A 107 7.80 12.10 -2.88
N ALA A 108 8.59 12.75 -3.74
CA ALA A 108 10.04 12.59 -3.80
C ALA A 108 10.77 13.07 -2.54
N GLU A 109 10.14 13.91 -1.70
CA GLU A 109 10.68 14.31 -0.40
C GLU A 109 10.17 13.42 0.74
N GLY A 110 9.40 12.38 0.42
CA GLY A 110 8.83 11.45 1.37
C GLY A 110 7.64 12.00 2.14
N ARG A 111 6.95 13.05 1.67
CA ARG A 111 5.70 13.51 2.28
C ARG A 111 4.54 12.65 1.77
N ALA A 112 3.67 12.21 2.67
CA ALA A 112 2.47 11.47 2.30
C ALA A 112 1.41 12.41 1.72
N VAL A 113 1.18 12.27 0.41
CA VAL A 113 0.23 13.08 -0.37
C VAL A 113 -1.13 12.39 -0.57
N PHE A 114 -1.20 11.08 -0.31
CA PHE A 114 -2.44 10.29 -0.29
C PHE A 114 -2.39 9.18 0.77
N SER A 115 -3.57 8.85 1.32
CA SER A 115 -3.80 7.67 2.14
C SER A 115 -5.21 7.12 1.89
N ASN A 116 -5.38 5.79 1.81
CA ASN A 116 -6.72 5.19 1.70
C ASN A 116 -7.60 5.45 2.93
N TYR A 117 -7.01 5.74 4.10
CA TYR A 117 -7.78 6.12 5.30
C TYR A 117 -8.44 7.50 5.19
N ALA A 118 -7.98 8.33 4.25
CA ALA A 118 -8.52 9.66 4.02
C ALA A 118 -9.62 9.68 2.95
N ILE A 119 -9.98 8.52 2.38
CA ILE A 119 -11.10 8.41 1.43
C ILE A 119 -12.41 8.58 2.23
N PRO A 120 -13.22 9.60 1.92
CA PRO A 120 -14.52 9.81 2.54
C PRO A 120 -15.41 8.57 2.42
N ALA A 121 -16.19 8.28 3.47
CA ALA A 121 -17.04 7.08 3.50
C ALA A 121 -18.11 7.14 2.40
N GLU A 122 -18.59 8.35 2.08
CA GLU A 122 -19.55 8.66 1.03
C GLU A 122 -19.03 8.41 -0.39
N ASP A 123 -17.72 8.25 -0.58
CA ASP A 123 -17.12 8.01 -1.90
C ASP A 123 -17.07 6.52 -2.26
N TYR A 124 -17.31 5.61 -1.30
CA TYR A 124 -17.47 4.19 -1.58
C TYR A 124 -18.83 3.91 -2.22
N PRO A 125 -18.98 2.87 -3.06
CA PRO A 125 -20.27 2.58 -3.71
C PRO A 125 -21.36 2.22 -2.69
N GLU A 126 -22.63 2.49 -3.04
CA GLU A 126 -23.78 2.37 -2.13
C GLU A 126 -23.94 0.96 -1.53
N ASP A 127 -23.53 -0.09 -2.26
CA ASP A 127 -23.57 -1.49 -1.83
C ASP A 127 -22.60 -1.82 -0.68
N VAL A 128 -21.60 -0.96 -0.43
CA VAL A 128 -20.76 -0.97 0.78
C VAL A 128 -21.13 0.14 1.76
N GLN A 129 -22.00 1.09 1.39
CA GLN A 129 -22.55 2.09 2.31
C GLN A 129 -23.69 1.48 3.12
N GLY A 130 -23.40 1.06 4.36
CA GLY A 130 -24.41 0.61 5.33
C GLY A 130 -24.71 -0.89 5.35
N LEU A 131 -24.10 -1.70 4.46
CA LEU A 131 -24.14 -3.18 4.51
C LEU A 131 -22.86 -3.80 5.08
N VAL A 132 -21.95 -2.98 5.62
CA VAL A 132 -20.65 -3.39 6.20
C VAL A 132 -20.78 -4.44 7.32
N GLU A 133 -21.94 -4.52 7.97
CA GLU A 133 -22.18 -5.51 9.03
C GLU A 133 -22.62 -6.89 8.49
N GLU A 134 -23.06 -6.98 7.23
CA GLU A 134 -23.63 -8.20 6.63
C GLU A 134 -22.72 -8.86 5.58
N LEU A 135 -21.78 -8.11 4.99
CA LEU A 135 -20.86 -8.64 3.98
C LEU A 135 -19.71 -9.43 4.62
N LYS A 136 -19.28 -10.49 3.93
CA LYS A 136 -18.03 -11.16 4.32
C LYS A 136 -16.86 -10.27 3.91
N HIS A 137 -15.79 -10.26 4.71
CA HIS A 137 -14.58 -9.47 4.46
C HIS A 137 -13.97 -9.60 3.05
N TRP A 138 -14.20 -10.72 2.33
CA TRP A 138 -13.71 -10.89 0.96
C TRP A 138 -14.61 -10.23 -0.10
N GLU A 139 -15.91 -10.10 0.16
CA GLU A 139 -16.87 -9.41 -0.72
C GLU A 139 -16.61 -7.90 -0.66
N GLU A 140 -16.46 -7.37 0.55
CA GLU A 140 -16.06 -5.97 0.74
C GLU A 140 -14.70 -5.66 0.12
N ALA A 141 -13.73 -6.57 0.25
CA ALA A 141 -12.41 -6.40 -0.33
C ALA A 141 -12.46 -6.27 -1.86
N ALA A 142 -13.26 -7.12 -2.51
CA ALA A 142 -13.46 -7.09 -3.96
C ALA A 142 -14.10 -5.78 -4.43
N ILE A 143 -14.98 -5.18 -3.61
CA ILE A 143 -15.61 -3.90 -3.93
C ILE A 143 -14.65 -2.75 -3.68
N LYS A 144 -13.98 -2.67 -2.52
CA LYS A 144 -13.16 -1.50 -2.13
C LYS A 144 -11.83 -1.38 -2.89
N ALA A 145 -11.19 -2.50 -3.23
CA ALA A 145 -9.89 -2.53 -3.89
C ALA A 145 -9.81 -1.69 -5.19
N PRO A 146 -10.74 -1.81 -6.15
CA PRO A 146 -10.70 -0.99 -7.37
C PRO A 146 -10.86 0.52 -7.09
N PHE A 147 -11.65 0.92 -6.08
CA PHE A 147 -11.78 2.34 -5.71
C PHE A 147 -10.49 2.89 -5.12
N TRP A 148 -9.84 2.14 -4.23
CA TRP A 148 -8.52 2.54 -3.70
C TRP A 148 -7.49 2.70 -4.81
N ALA A 149 -7.47 1.78 -5.77
CA ALA A 149 -6.59 1.88 -6.93
C ALA A 149 -6.88 3.13 -7.76
N GLU A 150 -8.15 3.44 -8.03
CA GLU A 150 -8.52 4.63 -8.81
C GLU A 150 -8.14 5.94 -8.12
N TYR A 151 -8.38 6.05 -6.82
CA TYR A 151 -7.93 7.23 -6.05
C TYR A 151 -6.41 7.37 -6.05
N LEU A 152 -5.69 6.25 -5.96
CA LEU A 152 -4.25 6.25 -6.05
C LEU A 152 -3.77 6.71 -7.44
N ARG A 153 -4.42 6.30 -8.53
CA ARG A 153 -4.12 6.78 -9.89
C ARG A 153 -4.23 8.29 -9.99
N HIS A 154 -5.36 8.84 -9.54
CA HIS A 154 -5.55 10.29 -9.51
C HIS A 154 -4.52 11.01 -8.63
N ALA A 155 -4.12 10.39 -7.50
CA ALA A 155 -3.07 10.95 -6.66
C ALA A 155 -1.71 10.96 -7.37
N ILE A 156 -1.34 9.86 -8.04
CA ILE A 156 -0.11 9.75 -8.84
C ILE A 156 -0.10 10.81 -9.95
N ASP A 157 -1.19 10.92 -10.71
CA ASP A 157 -1.27 11.89 -11.81
C ASP A 157 -1.07 13.33 -11.32
N ARG A 158 -1.61 13.70 -10.15
CA ARG A 158 -1.39 15.03 -9.56
C ARG A 158 0.02 15.25 -9.06
N THR A 159 0.71 14.21 -8.62
CA THR A 159 2.07 14.31 -8.06
C THR A 159 3.13 14.38 -9.17
N LEU A 160 2.85 13.84 -10.35
CA LEU A 160 3.77 13.83 -11.49
C LEU A 160 3.62 15.03 -12.45
N LEU A 161 2.62 15.90 -12.24
CA LEU A 161 2.39 17.14 -13.01
C LEU A 161 3.21 18.31 -12.45
#